data_AF-A0A1B1HY26-F1
#
_entry.id   AF-A0A1B1HY26-F1
#
_cell.length_a   1.000
_cell.length_b   1.000
_cell.length_c   1.000
_cell.angle_alpha   90.00
_cell.angle_beta   90.00
_cell.angle_gamma   90.00
#
_symmetry.space_group_name_H-M   'P 1'
#
loop_
_entity.id
_entity.type
_entity.pdbx_description
1 polymer ?
#
loop_
_entity_poly.entity_id
_entity_poly.type
_entity_poly.pdbx_seq_one_letter_code
_entity_poly.pdbx_strand_id
1 'polypeptide(L)' 'VMDNPLVMHQLRCNGVLEDIRICRKGFPNRILYGDFRQRYRILNPAAIPEGQFIDSRKGAEKLLSSLDIDHNQYKFGHTK' A
#
# COMPACT_ATOMS: atom_id res chain seq x y z
N VAL A 1 -8.23 14.76 28.80
CA VAL A 1 -7.01 13.91 28.80
C VAL A 1 -7.44 12.52 28.37
N MET A 2 -6.72 11.87 27.46
CA MET A 2 -7.01 10.48 27.08
C MET A 2 -6.36 9.53 28.09
N ASP A 3 -7.12 8.54 28.57
CA ASP A 3 -6.62 7.47 29.43
C ASP A 3 -6.19 6.28 28.57
N ASN A 4 -4.88 6.13 28.38
CA ASN A 4 -4.31 5.10 27.51
C ASN A 4 -4.68 3.68 27.96
N PRO A 5 -4.57 3.28 29.25
CA PRO A 5 -5.08 2.00 29.75
C PRO A 5 -6.54 1.70 29.36
N LEU A 6 -7.44 2.68 29.56
CA LEU A 6 -8.86 2.50 29.26
C LEU A 6 -9.09 2.32 27.75
N VAL A 7 -8.44 3.12 26.92
CA VAL A 7 -8.53 3.00 25.45
C VAL A 7 -7.97 1.65 24.98
N MET A 8 -6.86 1.18 25.55
CA MET A 8 -6.29 -0.13 25.21
C MET A 8 -7.21 -1.30 25.58
N HIS A 9 -7.94 -1.19 26.69
CA HIS A 9 -8.97 -2.18 27.05
C HIS A 9 -10.11 -2.18 26.02
N GLN A 10 -10.63 -1.00 25.66
CA GLN A 10 -11.68 -0.84 24.66
C GLN A 10 -11.28 -1.41 23.29
N LEU A 11 -10.07 -1.15 22.81
CA LEU A 11 -9.57 -1.67 21.53
C LEU A 11 -9.50 -3.21 21.50
N ARG A 12 -9.23 -3.84 22.65
CA ARG A 12 -9.24 -5.30 22.80
C ARG A 12 -10.67 -5.84 22.84
N CYS A 13 -11.51 -5.29 23.71
CA CYS A 13 -12.88 -5.76 23.92
C CYS A 13 -13.77 -5.56 22.69
N ASN A 14 -13.57 -4.46 21.95
CA ASN A 14 -14.35 -4.16 20.75
C ASN A 14 -13.81 -4.89 19.50
N GLY A 15 -12.81 -5.75 19.64
CA GLY A 15 -12.28 -6.54 18.53
C GLY A 15 -11.40 -5.75 17.54
N VAL A 16 -11.15 -4.46 17.77
CA VAL A 16 -10.35 -3.62 16.84
C VAL A 16 -8.96 -4.20 16.59
N LEU A 17 -8.31 -4.74 17.63
CA LEU A 17 -7.01 -5.40 17.46
C LEU A 17 -7.10 -6.71 16.67
N GLU A 18 -8.23 -7.42 16.78
CA GLU A 18 -8.47 -8.66 16.04
C GLU A 18 -8.74 -8.37 14.55
N ASP A 19 -9.49 -7.32 14.25
CA ASP A 19 -9.69 -6.84 12.89
C ASP A 19 -8.37 -6.43 12.23
N ILE A 20 -7.52 -5.67 12.95
CA ILE A 20 -6.18 -5.33 12.47
C ILE A 20 -5.36 -6.60 12.21
N ARG A 21 -5.42 -7.59 13.11
CA ARG A 21 -4.71 -8.86 12.97
C ARG A 21 -5.16 -9.63 11.74
N ILE A 22 -6.46 -9.69 11.47
CA ILE A 22 -7.03 -10.35 10.28
C ILE A 22 -6.62 -9.59 9.01
N CYS A 23 -6.73 -8.27 8.98
CA CYS A 23 -6.30 -7.45 7.83
C CYS A 23 -4.81 -7.67 7.49
N ARG A 24 -3.96 -7.85 8.50
CA ARG A 24 -2.52 -8.11 8.33
C ARG A 24 -2.18 -9.50 7.79
N LYS A 25 -3.11 -10.47 7.84
CA LYS A 25 -2.92 -11.77 7.16
C LYS A 25 -3.06 -11.66 5.64
N GLY A 26 -3.69 -10.59 5.14
CA GLY A 26 -3.80 -10.29 3.71
C GLY A 26 -2.85 -9.17 3.31
N PHE A 27 -3.35 -8.23 2.49
CA PHE A 27 -2.63 -7.04 2.03
C PHE A 27 -3.22 -5.79 2.71
N PRO A 28 -2.73 -5.40 3.90
CA PRO A 28 -3.33 -4.32 4.69
C PRO A 28 -3.17 -2.94 4.05
N ASN A 29 -2.06 -2.73 3.33
CA ASN A 29 -1.76 -1.46 2.68
C ASN A 29 -2.32 -1.44 1.25
N ARG A 30 -3.17 -0.46 0.95
CA ARG A 30 -3.84 -0.32 -0.36
C ARG A 30 -3.70 1.11 -0.86
N ILE A 31 -2.85 1.31 -1.87
CA ILE A 31 -2.48 2.64 -2.39
C ILE A 31 -3.08 2.81 -3.78
N LEU A 32 -3.66 3.97 -4.09
CA LEU A 32 -4.14 4.27 -5.45
C LEU A 32 -2.97 4.33 -6.42
N TYR A 33 -3.17 3.85 -7.66
CA TYR A 33 -2.10 3.84 -8.66
C TYR A 33 -1.52 5.23 -8.96
N GLY A 34 -2.35 6.27 -8.95
CA GLY A 34 -1.90 7.66 -9.13
C GLY A 34 -0.96 8.10 -8.00
N ASP A 35 -1.36 7.87 -6.75
CA ASP A 35 -0.54 8.21 -5.58
C ASP A 35 0.74 7.39 -5.54
N PHE A 36 0.67 6.10 -5.88
CA PHE A 36 1.83 5.22 -5.95
C PHE A 36 2.85 5.75 -6.97
N ARG A 37 2.39 6.10 -8.18
CA ARG A 37 3.23 6.70 -9.21
C ARG A 37 3.85 8.02 -8.73
N GLN A 38 3.06 8.94 -8.18
CA GLN A 38 3.58 10.24 -7.73
C GLN A 38 4.62 10.08 -6.62
N ARG A 39 4.37 9.19 -5.65
CA ARG A 39 5.21 9.02 -4.46
C ARG A 39 6.48 8.21 -4.73
N TYR A 40 6.40 7.15 -5.54
CA TYR A 40 7.48 6.17 -5.69
C TYR A 40 8.22 6.25 -7.03
N ARG A 41 7.84 7.14 -7.95
CA ARG A 41 8.56 7.35 -9.21
C ARG A 41 10.04 7.66 -9.03
N ILE A 42 10.42 8.28 -7.91
CA ILE A 42 11.83 8.56 -7.57
C ILE A 42 12.68 7.29 -7.44
N LEU A 43 12.08 6.12 -7.19
CA LEU A 43 12.82 4.86 -7.08
C LEU A 43 13.41 4.40 -8.42
N ASN A 44 12.70 4.67 -9.52
CA ASN A 44 13.22 4.41 -10.86
C ASN A 44 12.52 5.33 -11.88
N PRO A 45 13.08 6.53 -12.14
CA PRO A 45 12.52 7.49 -13.09
C PRO A 45 12.47 6.98 -14.53
N ALA A 46 13.35 6.05 -14.90
CA ALA A 46 13.38 5.46 -16.25
C ALA A 46 12.22 4.49 -16.49
N ALA A 47 11.71 3.84 -15.43
CA ALA A 47 10.56 2.96 -15.52
C ALA A 47 9.27 3.76 -15.85
N ILE A 48 9.14 4.99 -15.34
CA ILE A 48 7.99 5.88 -15.55
C ILE A 48 8.45 7.23 -16.14
N PRO A 49 8.61 7.32 -17.48
CA PRO A 49 8.98 8.55 -18.17
C PRO A 49 8.01 9.71 -17.91
N GLU A 50 8.56 10.93 -17.87
CA GLU A 50 7.80 12.17 -17.72
C GLU A 50 7.15 12.55 -19.06
N GLY A 51 5.94 13.11 -19.04
CA GLY A 51 5.24 13.59 -20.25
C GLY A 51 4.59 12.50 -21.12
N GLN A 52 4.91 11.22 -20.90
CA GLN A 52 4.23 10.13 -21.60
C GLN A 52 2.95 9.74 -20.85
N PHE A 53 1.83 9.66 -21.57
CA PHE A 53 0.57 9.14 -21.02
C PHE A 53 0.71 7.63 -20.80
N ILE A 54 1.16 7.27 -19.61
CA ILE A 54 1.19 5.91 -19.10
C ILE A 54 0.01 5.74 -18.14
N ASP A 55 -0.76 4.68 -18.40
CA ASP A 55 -1.75 4.18 -17.46
C ASP A 55 -1.10 3.93 -16.09
N SER A 56 -1.70 4.49 -15.03
CA SER A 56 -1.08 4.49 -13.70
C SER A 56 -0.84 3.08 -13.16
N ARG A 57 -1.70 2.10 -13.52
CA ARG A 57 -1.50 0.70 -13.13
C ARG A 57 -0.30 0.11 -13.86
N LYS A 58 -0.21 0.26 -15.18
CA LYS A 58 0.98 -0.19 -15.94
C LYS A 58 2.28 0.46 -15.44
N GLY A 59 2.22 1.73 -15.05
CA GLY A 59 3.34 2.44 -14.43
C GLY A 59 3.78 1.80 -13.11
N ALA A 60 2.83 1.48 -12.24
CA ALA A 60 3.11 0.79 -10.98
C ALA A 60 3.66 -0.63 -11.18
N GLU A 61 3.08 -1.40 -12.12
CA GLU A 61 3.56 -2.73 -12.50
C GLU A 61 5.00 -2.69 -13.00
N LYS A 62 5.32 -1.77 -13.92
CA LYS A 62 6.67 -1.64 -14.47
C LYS A 62 7.68 -1.17 -13.43
N LEU A 63 7.29 -0.26 -12.54
CA LEU A 63 8.16 0.20 -11.44
C LEU A 63 8.48 -0.95 -10.49
N LEU A 64 7.46 -1.66 -9.98
CA LEU A 64 7.66 -2.76 -9.02
C LEU A 64 8.44 -3.92 -9.62
N SER A 65 8.22 -4.25 -10.90
CA SER A 65 8.99 -5.28 -11.61
C SER A 65 10.45 -4.89 -11.86
N SER A 66 10.80 -3.60 -11.77
CA SER A 66 12.19 -3.12 -11.91
C SER A 66 12.96 -3.12 -10.60
N LEU A 67 12.28 -3.35 -9.47
CA LEU A 67 12.86 -3.36 -8.13
C LEU A 67 13.09 -4.80 -7.67
N ASP A 68 14.20 -5.02 -6.97
CA ASP A 68 14.51 -6.32 -6.36
C ASP A 68 13.75 -6.49 -5.04
N ILE A 69 12.45 -6.80 -5.14
CA ILE A 69 11.53 -6.99 -4.02
C ILE A 69 10.77 -8.30 -4.18
N ASP A 70 10.28 -8.85 -3.07
CA ASP A 70 9.46 -10.07 -3.11
C ASP A 70 8.10 -9.78 -3.77
N HIS A 71 7.94 -10.26 -5.01
CA HIS A 71 6.73 -10.07 -5.82
C HIS A 71 5.49 -10.81 -5.27
N ASN A 72 5.63 -11.66 -4.24
CA ASN A 72 4.49 -12.27 -3.56
C ASN A 72 3.85 -11.34 -2.52
N GLN A 73 4.54 -10.27 -2.10
CA GLN A 73 4.09 -9.37 -1.04
C GLN A 73 3.18 -8.23 -1.52
N TYR A 74 2.88 -8.17 -2.81
CA TYR A 74 1.91 -7.23 -3.35
C TYR A 74 0.99 -7.89 -4.39
N LYS A 75 -0.14 -7.25 -4.65
CA LYS A 75 -1.10 -7.64 -5.68
C LYS A 75 -1.69 -6.39 -6.33
N PHE A 76 -2.00 -6.51 -7.62
CA PHE A 76 -2.64 -5.47 -8.40
C PHE A 76 -4.15 -5.71 -8.48
N GLY A 77 -4.93 -4.79 -7.92
CA GLY A 77 -6.38 -4.74 -8.08
C GLY A 77 -6.79 -3.85 -9.26
N HIS A 78 -8.10 -3.55 -9.34
CA HIS A 78 -8.62 -2.69 -10.40
C HIS A 78 -8.23 -1.21 -10.21
N THR A 79 -8.18 -0.72 -8.98
CA THR A 79 -7.96 0.70 -8.66
C THR A 79 -6.72 0.97 -7.82
N LYS A 80 -6.13 -0.08 -7.25
CA LYS A 80 -5.03 -0.05 -6.27
C LYS A 80 -4.15 -1.27 -6.47
#